data_AF-A0A537Z412-F1
#
_entry.id   AF-A0A537Z412-F1
#
_cell.length_a   1.000
_cell.length_b   1.000
_cell.length_c   1.000
_cell.angle_alpha   90.00
_cell.angle_beta   90.00
_cell.angle_gamma   90.00
#
_symmetry.space_group_name_H-M   'P 1'
#
loop_
_entity.id
_entity.type
_entity.pdbx_description
1 polymer ?
#
loop_
_entity_poly.entity_id
_entity_poly.type
_entity_poly.pdbx_seq_one_letter_code
_entity_poly.pdbx_strand_id
1 'polypeptide(L)'
;QFGELDDLRERAEARLLQLQEAGQSEARLYLGDDEDGVGGAGAFFLLLDEPEVYGLPPDPVDPRRRLGGVWAGATAAAVVLGAGLAAAVLGGGE
;
A
#
# COMPACT_ATOMS: atom_id res chain seq x y z
N GLN A 1 1.25 -21.10 6.59
CA GLN A 1 0.04 -21.91 6.90
C GLN A 1 -1.09 -21.40 6.02
N PHE A 2 -2.15 -22.18 5.78
CA PHE A 2 -3.31 -21.78 4.98
C PHE A 2 -4.60 -22.04 5.77
N GLY A 3 -5.64 -21.23 5.54
CA GLY A 3 -6.89 -21.28 6.30
C GLY A 3 -7.59 -19.92 6.34
N GLU A 4 -8.50 -19.80 7.31
CA GLU A 4 -9.17 -18.55 7.67
C GLU A 4 -8.12 -17.53 8.17
N LEU A 5 -8.27 -16.26 7.78
CA LEU A 5 -7.24 -15.24 7.94
C LEU A 5 -7.05 -14.82 9.40
N ASP A 6 -8.14 -14.66 10.16
CA ASP A 6 -8.10 -14.30 11.57
C ASP A 6 -7.47 -15.43 12.41
N ASP A 7 -7.87 -16.68 12.17
CA ASP A 7 -7.25 -17.89 12.76
C ASP A 7 -5.74 -17.98 12.44
N LEU A 8 -5.34 -17.58 11.23
CA LEU A 8 -3.94 -17.55 10.83
C LEU A 8 -3.19 -16.44 11.56
N ARG A 9 -3.78 -15.25 11.67
CA ARG A 9 -3.21 -14.06 12.32
C ARG A 9 -2.97 -14.33 13.80
N GLU A 10 -3.95 -14.87 14.53
CA GLU A 10 -3.81 -15.21 15.95
C GLU A 10 -2.66 -16.22 16.19
N ARG A 11 -2.58 -17.27 15.36
CA ARG A 11 -1.48 -18.25 15.46
C ARG A 11 -0.12 -17.63 15.15
N ALA A 12 -0.08 -16.68 14.22
CA ALA A 12 1.16 -16.03 13.83
C ALA A 12 1.68 -15.08 14.91
N GLU A 13 0.79 -14.36 15.60
CA GLU A 13 1.11 -13.55 16.77
C GLU A 13 1.64 -14.41 17.92
N ALA A 14 0.97 -15.52 18.22
CA ALA A 14 1.45 -16.46 19.23
C ALA A 14 2.85 -17.01 18.88
N ARG A 15 3.11 -17.29 17.60
CA ARG A 15 4.42 -17.75 17.15
C ARG A 15 5.48 -16.65 17.20
N LEU A 16 5.11 -15.42 16.87
CA LEU A 16 5.97 -14.24 16.97
C LEU A 16 6.47 -14.06 18.40
N LEU A 17 5.54 -14.12 19.38
CA LEU A 17 5.89 -14.00 20.79
C LEU A 17 6.90 -15.08 21.21
N GLN A 18 6.64 -16.35 20.85
CA GLN A 18 7.56 -17.46 21.14
C GLN A 18 8.95 -17.25 20.53
N LEU A 19 9.05 -16.66 19.34
CA LEU A 19 10.33 -16.37 18.71
C LEU A 19 11.08 -15.27 19.45
N GLN A 20 10.39 -14.20 19.82
CA GLN A 20 10.96 -13.09 20.58
C GLN A 20 11.45 -13.55 21.95
N GLU A 21 10.67 -14.39 22.65
CA GLU A 21 11.07 -15.03 23.91
C GLU A 21 12.27 -15.97 23.75
N ALA A 22 12.41 -16.62 22.59
CA ALA A 22 13.56 -17.47 22.27
C ALA A 22 14.81 -16.69 21.81
N GLY A 23 14.78 -15.35 21.87
CA GLY A 23 15.92 -14.48 21.54
C GLY A 23 15.94 -13.91 20.12
N GLN A 24 14.92 -14.21 19.30
CA GLN A 24 14.76 -13.62 17.96
C GLN A 24 14.04 -12.28 18.06
N SER A 25 14.71 -11.27 18.62
CA SER A 25 14.12 -9.95 18.88
C SER A 25 13.70 -9.19 17.62
N GLU A 26 14.29 -9.51 16.47
CA GLU A 26 14.00 -8.87 15.18
C GLU A 26 12.82 -9.52 14.45
N ALA A 27 12.27 -10.61 14.99
CA ALA A 27 11.11 -11.25 14.41
C ALA A 27 9.92 -10.29 14.35
N ARG A 28 9.17 -10.33 13.24
CA ARG A 28 8.03 -9.44 12.97
C ARG A 28 7.02 -10.06 12.01
N LEU A 29 5.77 -9.61 12.11
CA LEU A 29 4.74 -9.91 11.11
C LEU A 29 4.73 -8.84 10.03
N TYR A 30 5.08 -9.24 8.82
CA TYR A 30 5.03 -8.40 7.62
C TYR A 30 3.68 -8.57 6.91
N LEU A 31 3.03 -7.45 6.59
CA LEU A 31 1.65 -7.40 6.08
C LEU A 31 0.63 -8.06 7.02
N GLY A 32 0.92 -8.09 8.33
CA GLY A 32 0.06 -8.73 9.33
C GLY A 32 -1.25 -7.98 9.55
N ASP A 33 -1.27 -6.66 9.34
CA ASP A 33 -2.44 -5.81 9.51
C ASP A 33 -3.12 -5.51 8.16
N ASP A 34 -4.45 -5.37 8.17
CA ASP A 34 -5.25 -5.09 6.97
C ASP A 34 -5.14 -3.63 6.49
N GLU A 35 -4.81 -2.71 7.41
CA GLU A 35 -4.61 -1.30 7.10
C GLU A 35 -3.21 -1.06 6.52
N ASP A 36 -2.26 -1.93 6.84
CA ASP A 36 -0.86 -1.78 6.46
C ASP A 36 -0.59 -2.10 4.99
N GLY A 37 0.29 -1.29 4.43
CA GLY A 37 0.88 -1.50 3.12
C GLY A 37 -0.12 -1.59 1.95
N VAL A 38 -0.23 -2.78 1.36
CA VAL A 38 -1.05 -3.04 0.15
C VAL A 38 -2.52 -3.31 0.46
N GLY A 39 -2.93 -3.24 1.74
CA GLY A 39 -4.34 -3.30 2.14
C GLY A 39 -4.92 -4.71 2.17
N GLY A 40 -4.24 -5.63 2.86
CA GLY A 40 -4.65 -7.03 2.94
C GLY A 40 -4.36 -7.80 1.65
N ALA A 41 -3.15 -8.35 1.51
CA ALA A 41 -2.79 -9.19 0.36
C ALA A 41 -3.47 -10.57 0.38
N GLY A 42 -4.32 -10.85 1.37
CA GLY A 42 -4.80 -12.21 1.70
C GLY A 42 -3.69 -13.14 2.19
N ALA A 43 -2.50 -12.58 2.44
CA ALA A 43 -1.30 -13.28 2.89
C ALA A 43 -0.41 -12.32 3.69
N PHE A 44 0.24 -12.87 4.69
CA PHE A 44 1.20 -12.18 5.54
C PHE A 44 2.36 -13.14 5.85
N PHE A 45 3.47 -12.60 6.33
CA PHE A 45 4.69 -13.37 6.55
C PHE A 45 5.27 -13.10 7.94
N LEU A 46 5.74 -14.15 8.59
CA LEU A 46 6.53 -14.04 9.80
C LEU A 46 8.00 -14.02 9.41
N LEU A 47 8.64 -12.85 9.52
CA LEU A 47 10.04 -12.65 9.21
C LEU A 47 10.87 -12.79 10.49
N LEU A 48 12.11 -13.22 10.34
CA LEU A 48 13.08 -13.31 11.45
C LEU A 48 14.03 -12.11 11.52
N ASP A 49 13.91 -11.20 10.55
CA ASP A 49 14.80 -10.06 10.33
C ASP A 49 14.02 -8.97 9.56
N GLU A 50 14.68 -7.85 9.26
CA GLU A 50 14.15 -6.77 8.45
C GLU A 50 13.72 -7.25 7.06
N PRO A 51 12.60 -6.72 6.50
CA PRO A 51 12.10 -7.13 5.19
C PRO A 51 13.15 -6.96 4.06
N GLU A 52 14.02 -5.96 4.17
CA GLU A 52 15.10 -5.69 3.22
C GLU A 52 16.08 -6.85 3.07
N VAL A 53 16.32 -7.64 4.12
CA VAL A 53 17.17 -8.84 4.08
C VAL A 53 16.59 -9.88 3.12
N TYR A 54 15.26 -9.91 3.00
CA TYR A 54 14.53 -10.80 2.10
C TYR A 54 14.20 -10.13 0.75
N GLY A 55 14.72 -8.93 0.48
CA GLY A 55 14.41 -8.16 -0.73
C GLY A 55 12.98 -7.60 -0.74
N LEU A 56 12.33 -7.56 0.42
CA LEU A 56 10.99 -7.01 0.56
C LEU A 56 11.08 -5.50 0.89
N PRO A 57 10.18 -4.68 0.35
CA PRO A 57 10.13 -3.26 0.69
C PRO A 57 9.65 -3.09 2.15
N PRO A 58 10.25 -2.17 2.93
CA PRO A 58 9.85 -1.95 4.32
C PRO A 58 8.43 -1.41 4.48
N ASP A 59 7.99 -0.55 3.56
CA ASP A 59 6.64 0.04 3.52
C ASP A 59 6.01 -0.19 2.13
N PRO A 60 5.29 -1.31 1.94
CA PRO A 60 4.72 -1.67 0.63
C PRO A 60 3.41 -0.93 0.35
N VAL A 61 3.37 0.13 -0.45
CA VAL A 61 2.12 0.86 -0.74
C VAL A 61 1.31 0.29 -1.93
N ASP A 62 -0.03 0.27 -1.85
CA ASP A 62 -0.89 0.03 -3.03
C ASP A 62 -1.00 1.30 -3.90
N PRO A 63 -0.44 1.31 -5.13
CA PRO A 63 -0.50 2.48 -6.02
C PRO A 63 -1.94 2.83 -6.44
N ARG A 64 -2.88 1.87 -6.41
CA ARG A 64 -4.28 2.10 -6.79
C ARG A 64 -4.97 3.12 -5.90
N ARG A 65 -4.58 3.18 -4.62
CA ARG A 65 -5.09 4.17 -3.64
C ARG A 65 -4.86 5.61 -4.11
N ARG A 66 -3.87 5.86 -4.98
CA ARG A 66 -3.54 7.20 -5.51
C ARG A 66 -4.29 7.56 -6.80
N LEU A 67 -4.96 6.62 -7.46
CA LEU A 67 -5.56 6.84 -8.78
C LEU A 67 -6.62 7.95 -8.76
N GLY A 68 -7.48 7.99 -7.73
CA GLY A 68 -8.51 9.02 -7.63
C GLY A 68 -7.94 10.44 -7.64
N GLY A 69 -6.85 10.68 -6.91
CA GLY A 69 -6.17 11.98 -6.90
C GLY A 69 -5.53 12.35 -8.24
N VAL A 70 -4.93 11.38 -8.91
CA VAL A 70 -4.35 11.57 -10.26
C VAL A 70 -5.45 11.94 -11.27
N TRP A 71 -6.58 11.25 -11.26
CA TRP A 71 -7.71 11.54 -12.14
C TRP A 71 -8.35 12.91 -11.87
N ALA A 72 -8.45 13.30 -10.60
CA ALA A 72 -8.92 14.64 -10.23
C ALA A 72 -7.99 15.73 -10.79
N GLY A 73 -6.67 15.57 -10.63
CA GLY A 73 -5.67 16.49 -11.20
C GLY A 73 -5.72 16.54 -12.72
N ALA A 74 -5.83 15.40 -13.39
CA ALA A 74 -5.95 15.32 -14.85
C ALA A 74 -7.21 16.04 -15.36
N THR A 75 -8.34 15.86 -14.66
CA THR A 75 -9.60 16.53 -15.00
C THR A 75 -9.49 18.04 -14.85
N ALA A 76 -8.89 18.53 -13.75
CA ALA A 76 -8.67 19.96 -13.55
C ALA A 76 -7.78 20.57 -14.64
N ALA A 77 -6.68 19.89 -15.00
CA ALA A 77 -5.80 20.32 -16.08
C ALA A 77 -6.54 20.38 -17.42
N ALA A 78 -7.34 19.35 -17.74
CA ALA A 78 -8.14 19.32 -18.96
C ALA A 78 -9.14 20.48 -19.05
N VAL A 79 -9.80 20.83 -17.93
CA VAL A 79 -10.73 21.97 -17.87
C VAL A 79 -10.01 23.29 -18.13
N VAL A 80 -8.87 23.53 -17.48
CA VAL A 80 -8.08 24.76 -17.66
C VAL A 80 -7.59 24.91 -19.09
N LEU A 81 -7.01 23.84 -19.65
CA LEU A 81 -6.52 23.83 -21.02
C LEU A 81 -7.66 24.01 -22.03
N GLY A 82 -8.80 23.34 -21.80
CA GLY A 82 -9.99 23.48 -22.62
C GLY A 82 -10.57 24.90 -22.61
N ALA A 83 -10.64 25.53 -21.44
CA ALA A 83 -11.07 26.91 -21.30
C ALA A 83 -10.10 27.88 -22.00
N GLY A 84 -8.78 27.68 -21.83
CA GLY A 84 -7.75 28.48 -22.50
C GLY A 84 -7.82 28.36 -24.02
N LEU A 85 -8.01 27.16 -24.55
CA LEU A 85 -8.20 26.93 -25.98
C LEU A 85 -9.48 27.61 -26.51
N ALA A 86 -10.59 27.47 -25.80
CA ALA A 86 -11.84 28.12 -26.17
C ALA A 86 -11.71 29.65 -26.19
N ALA A 87 -11.06 30.23 -25.18
CA ALA A 87 -10.79 31.66 -25.12
C ALA A 87 -9.88 32.13 -26.26
N ALA A 88 -8.83 31.36 -26.62
CA ALA A 88 -7.94 31.71 -27.72
C ALA A 88 -8.65 31.67 -29.08
N VAL A 89 -9.52 30.66 -29.30
CA VAL A 89 -10.28 30.51 -30.56
C VAL A 89 -11.38 31.57 -30.67
N LEU A 90 -12.12 31.83 -29.59
CA LEU A 90 -13.24 32.77 -29.61
C LEU A 90 -12.78 34.24 -29.50
N GLY A 91 -11.68 34.51 -28.79
CA GLY A 91 -11.13 35.86 -28.61
C GLY A 91 -10.17 36.32 -29.71
N GLY A 92 -9.70 35.42 -30.58
CA GLY A 92 -8.88 35.76 -31.74
C GLY A 92 -9.67 36.09 -33.02
N GLY A 93 -11.00 36.16 -32.92
CA GLY A 93 -11.92 36.45 -34.04
C GLY A 93 -12.34 37.92 -34.19
N GLU A 94 -11.72 38.84 -33.44
CA GLU A 94 -11.89 40.29 -33.55
C GLU A 94 -10.70 40.96 -34.25
#